data_AF-A0A9D4UCT7-F1
#
_entry.id   AF-A0A9D4UCT7-F1
#
_cell.length_a   1.000
_cell.length_b   1.000
_cell.length_c   1.000
_cell.angle_alpha   90.00
_cell.angle_beta   90.00
_cell.angle_gamma   90.00
#
_symmetry.space_group_name_H-M   'P 1'
#
loop_
_entity.id
_entity.type
_entity.pdbx_description
1 polymer ?
#
loop_
_entity_poly.entity_id
_entity_poly.type
_entity_poly.pdbx_seq_one_letter_code
_entity_poly.pdbx_strand_id
1 'polypeptide(L)'
;MVLVRGRRVKDLPGIRYHIVRGDLDAALRGITPNVVTETKRVGGSTYRVPIEVVPAKGKALAIRWSLIACRKRSGRSMALRSSDELMDAARNYGSAIRKKEETHKVAEANKAFAHFR
;
A
#
# COMPACT_ATOMS: atom_id res chain seq x y z
N MET A 1 13.51 -23.62 9.64
CA MET A 1 12.27 -24.39 9.44
C MET A 1 11.81 -24.88 10.80
N VAL A 2 10.87 -24.20 11.46
CA VAL A 2 10.26 -24.74 12.68
C VAL A 2 8.77 -24.42 12.68
N LEU A 3 8.00 -25.48 12.45
CA LEU A 3 6.56 -25.57 12.61
C LEU A 3 6.28 -25.66 14.12
N VAL A 4 5.66 -24.66 14.74
CA VAL A 4 5.26 -24.76 16.16
C VAL A 4 3.75 -24.86 16.26
N ARG A 5 3.30 -26.09 16.55
CA ARG A 5 1.96 -26.43 17.03
C ARG A 5 1.56 -25.50 18.19
N GLY A 6 0.47 -24.76 18.00
CA GLY A 6 -0.56 -24.62 19.03
C GLY A 6 -0.34 -23.70 20.22
N ARG A 7 0.74 -22.92 20.33
CA ARG A 7 0.81 -21.85 21.36
C ARG A 7 1.33 -20.53 20.79
N ARG A 8 0.70 -19.44 21.24
CA ARG A 8 0.99 -18.07 20.80
C ARG A 8 2.48 -17.78 20.96
N VAL A 9 3.09 -17.41 19.84
CA VAL A 9 4.51 -17.07 19.62
C VAL A 9 4.99 -15.87 20.46
N LYS A 10 4.20 -15.38 21.43
CA LYS A 10 4.44 -14.13 22.17
C LYS A 10 5.40 -14.28 23.36
N ASP A 11 5.65 -15.51 23.83
CA ASP A 11 6.26 -15.73 25.15
C ASP A 11 7.71 -16.27 25.10
N LEU A 12 8.44 -16.06 23.98
CA LEU A 12 9.85 -16.45 23.87
C LEU A 12 10.77 -15.30 24.32
N PRO A 13 11.42 -15.40 25.50
CA PRO A 13 12.39 -14.39 25.94
C PRO A 13 13.59 -14.38 24.98
N GLY A 14 13.87 -13.23 24.36
CA GLY A 14 15.00 -13.02 23.44
C GLY A 14 14.63 -12.78 21.97
N ILE A 15 13.37 -12.95 21.57
CA ILE A 15 12.94 -12.65 20.20
C ILE A 15 12.24 -11.27 20.16
N ARG A 16 12.80 -10.34 19.40
CA ARG A 16 12.31 -8.95 19.26
C ARG A 16 10.96 -8.89 18.51
N TYR A 17 9.84 -9.07 19.21
CA TYR A 17 8.49 -8.95 18.62
C TYR A 17 7.94 -7.52 18.52
N HIS A 18 8.66 -6.51 19.04
CA HIS A 18 8.14 -5.15 19.14
C HIS A 18 8.40 -4.27 17.91
N ILE A 19 9.37 -4.60 17.07
CA ILE A 19 9.79 -3.73 15.95
C ILE A 19 8.90 -3.96 14.70
N VAL A 20 8.45 -5.20 14.48
CA VAL A 20 7.71 -5.59 13.26
C VAL A 20 6.36 -4.86 13.12
N ARG A 21 5.68 -4.55 14.23
CA ARG A 21 4.39 -3.84 14.18
C ARG A 21 4.56 -2.37 13.79
N GLY A 22 5.59 -1.70 14.33
CA GLY A 22 5.88 -0.30 14.03
C GLY A 22 6.26 -0.12 12.55
N ASP A 23 7.11 -1.00 12.03
CA ASP A 23 7.55 -0.97 10.63
C ASP A 23 6.40 -1.31 9.68
N LEU A 24 5.53 -2.26 10.05
CA LEU A 24 4.34 -2.60 9.25
C LEU A 24 3.35 -1.43 9.19
N ASP A 25 3.09 -0.78 10.32
CA ASP A 25 2.20 0.39 10.36
C ASP A 25 2.82 1.56 9.58
N ALA A 26 4.14 1.76 9.65
CA ALA A 26 4.85 2.76 8.85
C ALA A 26 4.78 2.47 7.35
N ALA A 27 5.05 1.24 6.93
CA ALA A 27 4.98 0.81 5.53
C ALA A 27 3.57 1.00 4.96
N LEU A 28 2.53 0.55 5.66
CA LEU A 28 1.15 0.68 5.20
C LEU A 28 0.70 2.15 5.14
N ARG A 29 1.10 2.99 6.10
CA ARG A 29 0.86 4.45 6.02
C ARG A 29 1.56 5.06 4.83
N GLY A 30 2.80 4.65 4.54
CA GLY A 30 3.56 5.09 3.37
C GLY A 30 2.86 4.76 2.06
N ILE A 31 2.28 3.57 1.93
CA ILE A 31 1.57 3.12 0.71
C ILE A 31 0.15 3.71 0.60
N THR A 32 -0.46 4.11 1.72
CA THR A 32 -1.84 4.62 1.71
C THR A 32 -1.96 5.91 0.88
N PRO A 33 -2.79 5.93 -0.17
CA PRO A 33 -3.06 7.14 -0.94
C PRO A 33 -4.12 7.99 -0.22
N ASN A 34 -3.92 9.30 -0.24
CA ASN A 34 -4.90 10.26 0.29
C ASN A 34 -5.83 10.80 -0.82
N VAL A 35 -5.37 10.76 -2.07
CA VAL A 35 -6.11 11.23 -3.24
C VAL A 35 -6.03 10.17 -4.33
N VAL A 36 -7.15 9.90 -4.98
CA VAL A 36 -7.23 9.02 -6.16
C VAL A 36 -7.97 9.74 -7.27
N THR A 37 -7.78 9.29 -8.51
CA THR A 37 -8.60 9.74 -9.62
C THR A 37 -9.72 8.75 -9.89
N GLU A 38 -10.95 9.24 -9.92
CA GLU A 38 -12.12 8.49 -10.36
C GLU A 38 -12.51 8.94 -11.77
N THR A 39 -13.02 8.01 -12.58
CA THR A 39 -13.43 8.30 -13.94
C THR A 39 -14.87 8.79 -13.92
N LYS A 40 -15.13 10.04 -14.31
CA LYS A 40 -16.47 10.65 -14.36
C LYS A 40 -16.80 11.08 -15.78
N ARG A 41 -18.04 10.83 -16.22
CA ARG A 41 -18.53 11.26 -17.53
C ARG A 41 -19.32 12.56 -17.39
N VAL A 42 -18.89 13.61 -18.09
CA VAL A 42 -19.51 14.95 -18.05
C VAL A 42 -19.62 15.47 -19.47
N GLY A 43 -20.82 15.90 -19.89
CA GLY A 43 -21.03 16.54 -21.19
C GLY A 43 -20.63 15.70 -22.42
N GLY A 44 -20.67 14.36 -22.30
CA GLY A 44 -20.29 13.44 -23.39
C GLY A 44 -18.83 12.95 -23.35
N SER A 45 -17.94 13.65 -22.66
CA SER A 45 -16.52 13.28 -22.48
C SER A 45 -16.25 12.64 -21.11
N THR A 46 -15.15 11.90 -21.02
CA THR A 46 -14.75 11.16 -19.82
C THR A 46 -13.52 11.81 -19.19
N TYR A 47 -13.64 12.27 -17.95
CA TYR A 47 -12.56 12.96 -17.22
C TYR A 47 -12.09 12.12 -16.03
N ARG A 48 -10.81 12.29 -15.67
CA ARG A 48 -10.27 11.78 -14.41
C ARG A 48 -10.39 12.86 -13.36
N VAL A 49 -11.32 12.70 -12.43
CA VAL A 49 -11.60 13.66 -11.37
C VAL A 49 -10.84 13.23 -10.11
N PRO A 50 -9.98 14.09 -9.53
CA PRO A 50 -9.31 13.79 -8.28
C PRO A 50 -10.31 13.87 -7.11
N ILE A 51 -10.33 12.84 -6.27
CA ILE A 51 -11.22 12.70 -5.12
C ILE A 51 -10.38 12.31 -3.90
N GLU A 52 -10.73 12.89 -2.74
CA GLU A 52 -10.13 12.52 -1.46
C GLU A 52 -10.60 11.14 -1.01
N VAL A 53 -9.66 10.32 -0.56
CA VAL A 53 -9.91 8.93 -0.21
C VAL A 53 -10.34 8.83 1.25
N VAL A 54 -11.49 8.21 1.49
CA VAL A 54 -11.91 7.82 2.84
C VAL A 54 -10.87 6.86 3.46
N PRO A 55 -10.42 7.04 4.71
CA PRO A 55 -9.34 6.25 5.30
C PRO A 55 -9.49 4.73 5.20
N ALA A 56 -10.72 4.21 5.31
CA ALA A 56 -11.01 2.78 5.13
C ALA A 56 -10.71 2.29 3.70
N LYS A 57 -11.09 3.07 2.68
CA LYS A 57 -10.79 2.79 1.27
C LYS A 57 -9.29 2.92 0.99
N GLY A 58 -8.62 3.90 1.60
CA GLY A 58 -7.18 4.10 1.47
C GLY A 58 -6.38 2.90 1.98
N LYS A 59 -6.72 2.38 3.15
CA LYS A 59 -6.11 1.15 3.71
C LYS A 59 -6.35 -0.06 2.79
N ALA A 60 -7.56 -0.23 2.26
CA ALA A 60 -7.88 -1.32 1.35
C ALA A 60 -7.07 -1.25 0.04
N LEU A 61 -6.88 -0.04 -0.51
CA LEU A 61 -6.03 0.18 -1.68
C LEU A 61 -4.57 -0.12 -1.37
N ALA A 62 -4.06 0.30 -0.21
CA ALA A 62 -2.69 0.03 0.20
C ALA A 62 -2.38 -1.47 0.29
N ILE A 63 -3.27 -2.24 0.94
CA ILE A 63 -3.16 -3.70 1.03
C ILE A 63 -3.19 -4.33 -0.36
N ARG A 64 -4.10 -3.88 -1.23
CA ARG A 64 -4.22 -4.39 -2.61
C ARG A 64 -2.95 -4.13 -3.42
N TRP A 65 -2.40 -2.92 -3.36
CA TRP A 65 -1.17 -2.57 -4.08
C TRP A 65 0.04 -3.34 -3.55
N SER A 66 0.16 -3.50 -2.23
CA SER A 66 1.20 -4.31 -1.59
C SER A 66 1.13 -5.77 -2.06
N LEU A 67 -0.07 -6.38 -2.07
CA LEU A 67 -0.25 -7.76 -2.55
C LEU A 67 0.14 -7.93 -4.02
N ILE A 68 -0.22 -6.97 -4.87
CA ILE A 68 0.15 -6.99 -6.29
C ILE A 68 1.67 -6.85 -6.46
N ALA A 69 2.30 -5.94 -5.70
CA ALA A 69 3.75 -5.76 -5.71
C ALA A 69 4.50 -7.04 -5.27
N CYS A 70 4.07 -7.65 -4.16
CA CYS A 70 4.61 -8.91 -3.67
C CYS A 70 4.51 -10.04 -4.72
N ARG A 71 3.39 -10.11 -5.46
CA ARG A 71 3.18 -11.11 -6.51
C ARG A 71 4.07 -10.89 -7.74
N LYS A 72 4.32 -9.63 -8.10
CA LYS A 72 5.18 -9.27 -9.24
C LYS A 72 6.67 -9.49 -8.98
N ARG A 73 7.10 -9.43 -7.71
CA ARG A 73 8.50 -9.63 -7.33
C ARG A 73 8.93 -11.09 -7.60
N SER A 74 10.15 -11.26 -8.11
CA SER A 74 10.79 -12.58 -8.27
C SER A 74 11.35 -13.06 -6.94
N GLY A 75 11.27 -14.37 -6.65
CA GLY A 75 11.75 -14.95 -5.39
C GLY A 75 11.14 -16.32 -5.08
N ARG A 76 11.78 -17.09 -4.20
CA ARG A 76 11.42 -18.50 -3.94
C ARG A 76 10.11 -18.69 -3.14
N SER A 77 9.81 -17.82 -2.17
CA SER A 77 8.61 -17.96 -1.35
C SER A 77 7.82 -16.64 -1.23
N MET A 78 6.50 -16.74 -1.11
CA MET A 78 5.64 -15.57 -0.91
C MET A 78 6.00 -14.81 0.38
N ALA A 79 6.35 -15.54 1.45
CA ALA A 79 6.72 -14.93 2.73
C ALA A 79 7.98 -14.04 2.61
N LEU A 80 8.99 -14.47 1.85
CA LEU A 80 10.19 -13.66 1.63
C LEU A 80 9.87 -12.42 0.80
N ARG A 81 9.13 -12.57 -0.30
CA ARG A 81 8.73 -11.42 -1.15
C ARG A 81 7.92 -10.39 -0.38
N SER A 82 7.01 -10.83 0.48
CA SER A 82 6.23 -9.92 1.33
C SER A 82 7.09 -9.24 2.39
N SER A 83 8.06 -9.93 2.98
CA SER A 83 8.97 -9.33 3.96
C SER A 83 9.84 -8.26 3.31
N ASP A 84 10.41 -8.56 2.13
CA ASP A 84 11.21 -7.62 1.36
C ASP A 84 10.41 -6.37 0.96
N GLU A 85 9.21 -6.54 0.39
CA GLU A 85 8.37 -5.41 -0.03
C GLU A 85 7.96 -4.54 1.16
N LEU A 86 7.70 -5.14 2.33
CA LEU A 86 7.39 -4.38 3.54
C LEU A 86 8.61 -3.60 4.06
N MET A 87 9.81 -4.20 4.02
CA MET A 87 11.04 -3.50 4.39
C MET A 87 11.36 -2.34 3.43
N ASP A 88 11.18 -2.57 2.12
CA ASP A 88 11.36 -1.55 1.09
C ASP A 88 10.33 -0.42 1.29
N ALA A 89 9.06 -0.77 1.54
CA ALA A 89 7.99 0.21 1.77
C ALA A 89 8.19 1.04 3.05
N ALA A 90 8.73 0.45 4.12
CA ALA A 90 9.08 1.19 5.33
C ALA A 90 10.15 2.25 5.09
N ARG A 91 11.01 2.05 4.07
CA ARG A 91 12.02 3.01 3.61
C ARG A 91 11.51 3.96 2.52
N ASN A 92 10.19 4.00 2.29
CA ASN A 92 9.56 4.74 1.18
C ASN A 92 10.07 4.31 -0.20
N TYR A 93 10.39 3.02 -0.37
CA TYR A 93 10.81 2.44 -1.63
C TYR A 93 9.89 1.28 -2.03
N GLY A 94 10.05 0.78 -3.25
CA GLY A 94 9.34 -0.40 -3.74
C GLY A 94 8.20 -0.09 -4.70
N SER A 95 7.61 -1.16 -5.23
CA SER A 95 6.61 -1.05 -6.30
C SER A 95 5.28 -0.49 -5.79
N ALA A 96 4.92 -0.79 -4.54
CA ALA A 96 3.71 -0.27 -3.93
C ALA A 96 3.77 1.25 -3.70
N ILE A 97 4.92 1.79 -3.26
CA ILE A 97 5.15 3.23 -3.07
C ILE A 97 5.13 3.96 -4.41
N ARG A 98 5.86 3.45 -5.41
CA ARG A 98 5.83 4.00 -6.78
C ARG A 98 4.41 4.10 -7.32
N LYS A 99 3.57 3.09 -7.04
CA LYS A 99 2.17 3.11 -7.48
C LYS A 99 1.36 4.23 -6.83
N LYS A 100 1.59 4.51 -5.55
CA LYS A 100 1.00 5.66 -4.86
C LYS A 100 1.46 6.97 -5.50
N GLU A 101 2.75 7.15 -5.72
CA GLU A 101 3.31 8.36 -6.34
C GLU A 101 2.75 8.62 -7.74
N GLU A 102 2.68 7.59 -8.57
CA GLU A 102 2.03 7.66 -9.89
C GLU A 102 0.58 8.14 -9.77
N THR A 103 -0.16 7.60 -8.78
CA THR A 103 -1.56 7.98 -8.54
C THR A 103 -1.68 9.45 -8.11
N HIS A 104 -0.79 9.90 -7.22
CA HIS A 104 -0.72 11.30 -6.78
C HIS A 104 -0.38 12.25 -7.94
N LYS A 105 0.60 11.89 -8.78
CA LYS A 105 0.98 12.69 -9.96
C LYS A 105 -0.17 12.82 -10.94
N VAL A 106 -0.92 11.73 -11.18
CA VAL A 106 -2.10 11.77 -12.05
C VAL A 106 -3.21 12.62 -11.43
N ALA A 107 -3.42 12.55 -10.12
CA ALA A 107 -4.38 13.39 -9.43
C ALA A 107 -4.02 14.88 -9.48
N GLU A 108 -2.73 15.21 -9.30
CA GLU A 108 -2.22 16.58 -9.36
C GLU A 108 -2.33 17.16 -10.77
N ALA A 109 -1.99 16.39 -11.81
CA ALA A 109 -2.16 16.81 -13.20
C ALA A 109 -3.63 17.11 -13.56
N ASN A 110 -4.59 16.46 -12.87
CA ASN A 110 -6.02 16.64 -13.09
C ASN A 110 -6.69 17.51 -12.02
N LYS A 111 -5.92 18.25 -11.20
CA LYS A 111 -6.44 19.11 -10.14
C LYS A 111 -7.45 20.16 -10.65
N ALA A 112 -7.28 20.60 -11.90
CA ALA A 112 -8.22 21.49 -12.57
C ALA A 112 -9.65 20.93 -12.60
N PHE A 113 -9.83 19.61 -12.68
CA PHE A 113 -11.14 18.94 -12.74
C PHE A 113 -11.74 18.62 -11.35
N ALA A 114 -11.11 19.03 -10.25
CA ALA A 114 -11.61 18.78 -8.89
C ALA A 114 -13.00 19.38 -8.62
N HIS A 115 -13.40 20.38 -9.39
CA HIS A 115 -14.75 20.97 -9.33
C HIS A 115 -15.86 20.01 -9.78
N PHE A 116 -15.53 18.95 -10.51
CA PHE A 116 -16.48 17.93 -10.95
C PHE A 116 -16.69 16.81 -9.92
N ARG A 117 -16.15 16.90 -8.70
CA ARG A 117 -16.35 15.85 -7.66
C ARG A 117 -17.82 15.61 -7.35
#